data_AF-A0A6B0WTX4-F1
#
_entry.id   AF-A0A6B0WTX4-F1
#
_cell.length_a   1.000
_cell.length_b   1.000
_cell.length_c   1.000
_cell.angle_alpha   90.00
_cell.angle_beta   90.00
_cell.angle_gamma   90.00
#
_symmetry.space_group_name_H-M   'P 1'
#
loop_
_entity.id
_entity.type
_entity.pdbx_description
1 polymer ?
#
loop_
_entity_poly.entity_id
_entity_poly.type
_entity_poly.pdbx_seq_one_letter_code
_entity_poly.pdbx_strand_id
1 'polypeptide(L)'
;GNTAFAAAANLTLKGFGVTLCELPDFREMLDPVRDSGVIHLVGVEETGAAKVHSLTTDIEAALNASDLILVIVPAYAHKPFALACAPYLGPEHTVVLMPGTLGTLEWATLLREQGVAGVTLAEVDTAPYVCRKTAPDTATIWGTVTGLGLGALPATETERVRERLSPFFPGIQAYPTAMACGLSAMNPVVHPAGVLMNTGRIEYSHGEFYFYEEGVSPSVAKTIMAVDAERRAIAKALGYDLVAADEAFYRAGFGPKGDLWAAINGSRMLTQLKAPGSLESRWLTEDIPYGLSAWHDVGAQYGVDAPLMRGLVDIASVVMGFDGWTSGRSVRELGIEGMGLEDLNAFLEVGYSTS
;
A
#
# COMPACT_ATOMS: atom_id res chain seq x y z
N GLY A 1 0.49 -4.16 13.19
CA GLY A 1 -0.81 -4.39 12.49
C GLY A 1 -0.89 -5.77 11.82
N ASN A 2 -1.97 -6.03 11.05
CA ASN A 2 -2.25 -7.35 10.41
C ASN A 2 -1.08 -7.90 9.59
N THR A 3 -0.67 -7.15 8.56
CA THR A 3 0.37 -7.58 7.62
C THR A 3 1.74 -7.60 8.27
N ALA A 4 2.06 -6.63 9.14
CA ALA A 4 3.33 -6.60 9.85
C ALA A 4 3.52 -7.84 10.75
N PHE A 5 2.50 -8.25 11.51
CA PHE A 5 2.55 -9.46 12.34
C PHE A 5 2.72 -10.72 11.49
N ALA A 6 1.96 -10.84 10.41
CA ALA A 6 2.04 -11.97 9.49
C ALA A 6 3.41 -12.08 8.82
N ALA A 7 3.95 -10.96 8.32
CA ALA A 7 5.27 -10.90 7.71
C ALA A 7 6.38 -11.21 8.72
N ALA A 8 6.34 -10.60 9.91
CA ALA A 8 7.33 -10.86 10.95
C ALA A 8 7.38 -12.34 11.34
N ALA A 9 6.22 -12.97 11.55
CA ALA A 9 6.14 -14.38 11.88
C ALA A 9 6.61 -15.28 10.73
N ASN A 10 6.17 -15.02 9.51
CA ASN A 10 6.53 -15.82 8.34
C ASN A 10 8.04 -15.78 8.06
N LEU A 11 8.63 -14.57 8.06
CA LEU A 11 10.06 -14.40 7.82
C LEU A 11 10.90 -15.01 8.94
N THR A 12 10.46 -14.90 10.19
CA THR A 12 11.11 -15.56 11.33
C THR A 12 11.10 -17.08 11.17
N LEU A 13 9.97 -17.69 10.78
CA LEU A 13 9.88 -19.13 10.54
C LEU A 13 10.73 -19.60 9.34
N LYS A 14 10.94 -18.73 8.35
CA LYS A 14 11.88 -18.95 7.24
C LYS A 14 13.36 -18.74 7.62
N GLY A 15 13.65 -18.43 8.88
CA GLY A 15 15.01 -18.35 9.43
C GLY A 15 15.64 -16.96 9.44
N PHE A 16 14.89 -15.90 9.13
CA PHE A 16 15.39 -14.54 9.15
C PHE A 16 15.29 -13.90 10.55
N GLY A 17 16.27 -13.09 10.93
CA GLY A 17 16.21 -12.28 12.13
C GLY A 17 15.30 -11.07 11.91
N VAL A 18 14.17 -11.01 12.63
CA VAL A 18 13.21 -9.90 12.51
C VAL A 18 13.16 -9.08 13.80
N THR A 19 13.44 -7.79 13.69
CA THR A 19 13.12 -6.80 14.73
C THR A 19 11.79 -6.15 14.37
N LEU A 20 10.78 -6.32 15.23
CA LEU A 20 9.49 -5.64 15.06
C LEU A 20 9.51 -4.34 15.87
N CYS A 21 9.27 -3.23 15.17
CA CYS A 21 9.22 -1.91 15.77
C CYS A 21 7.83 -1.29 15.64
N GLU A 22 7.44 -0.52 16.65
CA GLU A 22 6.23 0.29 16.64
C GLU A 22 6.54 1.67 17.23
N LEU A 23 5.80 2.70 16.82
CA LEU A 23 5.97 4.02 17.39
C LEU A 23 5.62 4.01 18.90
N PRO A 24 6.30 4.82 19.74
CA PRO A 24 6.05 4.85 21.19
C PRO A 24 4.59 5.04 21.58
N ASP A 25 3.85 5.87 20.83
CA ASP A 25 2.44 6.18 21.06
C ASP A 25 1.49 5.00 20.77
N PHE A 26 1.99 3.95 20.09
CA PHE A 26 1.24 2.74 19.72
C PHE A 26 1.85 1.48 20.34
N ARG A 27 2.68 1.62 21.38
CA ARG A 27 3.38 0.52 22.06
C ARG A 27 2.49 -0.66 22.45
N GLU A 28 1.22 -0.41 22.76
CA GLU A 28 0.23 -1.42 23.13
C GLU A 28 -0.03 -2.44 22.02
N MET A 29 0.27 -2.10 20.76
CA MET A 29 0.19 -3.04 19.64
C MET A 29 1.17 -4.21 19.79
N LEU A 30 2.25 -4.04 20.55
CA LEU A 30 3.25 -5.07 20.85
C LEU A 30 2.96 -5.83 22.16
N ASP A 31 2.10 -5.32 23.04
CA ASP A 31 1.81 -5.91 24.36
C ASP A 31 1.48 -7.40 24.32
N PRO A 32 0.68 -7.92 23.36
CA PRO A 32 0.34 -9.33 23.33
C PRO A 32 1.53 -10.29 23.16
N VAL A 33 2.65 -9.80 22.63
CA VAL A 33 3.85 -10.62 22.34
C VAL A 33 5.08 -10.09 23.07
N ARG A 34 4.95 -9.03 23.86
CA ARG A 34 6.06 -8.31 24.49
C ARG A 34 6.94 -9.20 25.36
N ASP A 35 6.33 -10.08 26.16
CA ASP A 35 7.05 -10.89 27.14
C ASP A 35 7.60 -12.19 26.51
N SER A 36 6.90 -12.76 25.51
CA SER A 36 7.29 -14.01 24.86
C SER A 36 8.21 -13.80 23.66
N GLY A 37 8.06 -12.68 22.95
CA GLY A 37 8.60 -12.47 21.61
C GLY A 37 8.01 -13.40 20.55
N VAL A 38 6.90 -14.11 20.85
CA VAL A 38 6.36 -15.16 20.00
C VAL A 38 5.08 -14.68 19.30
N ILE A 39 5.06 -14.81 17.98
CA ILE A 39 3.84 -14.67 17.16
C ILE A 39 3.47 -16.06 16.64
N HIS A 40 2.23 -16.49 16.87
CA HIS A 40 1.71 -17.73 16.30
C HIS A 40 1.21 -17.48 14.88
N LEU A 41 1.79 -18.19 13.90
CA LEU A 41 1.34 -18.13 12.52
C LEU A 41 0.53 -19.37 12.17
N VAL A 42 -0.62 -19.14 11.54
CA VAL A 42 -1.41 -20.18 10.87
C VAL A 42 -1.55 -19.76 9.42
N GLY A 43 -1.01 -20.49 8.47
CA GLY A 43 -1.11 -20.03 7.10
C GLY A 43 -0.75 -21.02 6.02
N VAL A 44 -1.08 -20.63 4.79
CA VAL A 44 -0.73 -21.38 3.58
C VAL A 44 0.77 -21.33 3.26
N GLU A 45 1.51 -20.36 3.83
CA GLU A 45 2.97 -20.27 3.74
C GLU A 45 3.63 -21.16 4.79
N GLU A 46 3.59 -20.72 6.04
CA GLU A 46 4.20 -21.38 7.20
C GLU A 46 3.17 -21.50 8.32
N THR A 47 3.39 -22.44 9.24
CA THR A 47 2.58 -22.60 10.46
C THR A 47 3.48 -22.93 11.64
N GLY A 48 3.39 -22.17 12.73
CA GLY A 48 4.23 -22.40 13.90
C GLY A 48 4.31 -21.21 14.86
N ALA A 49 5.08 -21.40 15.93
CA ALA A 49 5.42 -20.36 16.90
C ALA A 49 6.70 -19.63 16.45
N ALA A 50 6.55 -18.41 15.95
CA ALA A 50 7.65 -17.60 15.45
C ALA A 50 8.20 -16.72 16.56
N LYS A 51 9.40 -17.03 17.07
CA LYS A 51 10.09 -16.20 18.06
C LYS A 51 10.92 -15.13 17.35
N VAL A 52 10.39 -13.90 17.29
CA VAL A 52 11.08 -12.77 16.63
C VAL A 52 12.40 -12.46 17.34
N HIS A 53 13.34 -11.86 16.61
CA HIS A 53 14.67 -11.54 17.14
C HIS A 53 14.58 -10.47 18.25
N SER A 54 13.80 -9.42 18.01
CA SER A 54 13.61 -8.33 18.97
C SER A 54 12.26 -7.61 18.77
N LEU A 55 11.79 -6.98 19.83
CA LEU A 55 10.62 -6.08 19.86
C LEU A 55 11.08 -4.76 20.46
N THR A 56 10.77 -3.63 19.83
CA THR A 56 11.20 -2.32 20.35
C THR A 56 10.24 -1.19 19.98
N THR A 57 10.19 -0.16 20.81
CA THR A 57 9.59 1.14 20.47
C THR A 57 10.64 2.24 20.29
N ASP A 58 11.92 1.87 20.37
CA ASP A 58 13.06 2.73 20.08
C ASP A 58 13.44 2.58 18.60
N ILE A 59 13.20 3.64 17.83
CA ILE A 59 13.41 3.70 16.38
C ILE A 59 14.91 3.64 16.06
N GLU A 60 15.76 4.29 16.86
CA GLU A 60 17.21 4.24 16.67
C GLU A 60 17.73 2.81 16.86
N ALA A 61 17.26 2.12 17.89
CA ALA A 61 17.61 0.73 18.13
C ALA A 61 17.14 -0.20 17.00
N ALA A 62 15.95 0.06 16.43
CA ALA A 62 15.43 -0.71 15.31
C ALA A 62 16.26 -0.53 14.02
N LEU A 63 16.64 0.71 13.70
CA LEU A 63 17.42 1.04 12.51
C LEU A 63 18.87 0.55 12.63
N ASN A 64 19.46 0.60 13.83
CA ASN A 64 20.78 0.00 14.08
C ASN A 64 20.80 -1.53 13.96
N ALA A 65 19.63 -2.19 14.06
CA ALA A 65 19.54 -3.65 13.96
C ALA A 65 19.46 -4.15 12.50
N SER A 66 19.08 -3.31 11.53
CA SER A 66 18.92 -3.71 10.13
C SER A 66 18.99 -2.50 9.19
N ASP A 67 19.77 -2.64 8.12
CA ASP A 67 19.84 -1.67 7.02
C ASP A 67 18.67 -1.81 6.01
N LEU A 68 17.82 -2.83 6.18
CA LEU A 68 16.57 -3.01 5.43
C LEU A 68 15.38 -2.79 6.36
N ILE A 69 14.56 -1.81 6.04
CA ILE A 69 13.38 -1.42 6.81
C ILE A 69 12.13 -1.71 5.98
N LEU A 70 11.28 -2.60 6.48
CA LEU A 70 9.97 -2.85 5.88
C LEU A 70 8.92 -2.06 6.66
N VAL A 71 8.39 -1.00 6.07
CA VAL A 71 7.34 -0.16 6.65
C VAL A 71 5.99 -0.74 6.23
N ILE A 72 5.44 -1.60 7.08
CA ILE A 72 4.21 -2.36 6.83
C ILE A 72 3.06 -1.77 7.64
N VAL A 73 2.65 -0.56 7.28
CA VAL A 73 1.60 0.21 7.95
C VAL A 73 0.64 0.81 6.90
N PRO A 74 -0.57 1.24 7.30
CA PRO A 74 -1.46 1.99 6.41
C PRO A 74 -0.84 3.32 5.96
N ALA A 75 -1.24 3.83 4.80
CA ALA A 75 -0.65 5.02 4.19
C ALA A 75 -0.70 6.28 5.10
N TYR A 76 -1.72 6.42 5.95
CA TYR A 76 -1.80 7.53 6.92
C TYR A 76 -0.71 7.49 8.00
N ALA A 77 -0.09 6.34 8.24
CA ALA A 77 1.00 6.18 9.19
C ALA A 77 2.39 6.37 8.54
N HIS A 78 2.49 6.49 7.21
CA HIS A 78 3.78 6.70 6.54
C HIS A 78 4.50 7.96 7.03
N LYS A 79 3.80 9.10 7.12
CA LYS A 79 4.40 10.36 7.57
C LYS A 79 4.89 10.31 9.04
N PRO A 80 4.10 9.84 10.02
CA PRO A 80 4.59 9.64 11.38
C PRO A 80 5.87 8.79 11.46
N PHE A 81 5.92 7.67 10.72
CA PHE A 81 7.12 6.83 10.67
C PHE A 81 8.29 7.52 9.97
N ALA A 82 8.06 8.24 8.87
CA ALA A 82 9.11 8.99 8.17
C ALA A 82 9.80 9.98 9.11
N LEU A 83 9.01 10.76 9.86
CA LEU A 83 9.50 11.75 10.81
C LEU A 83 10.26 11.11 11.98
N ALA A 84 9.77 9.97 12.49
CA ALA A 84 10.42 9.25 13.58
C ALA A 84 11.75 8.61 13.16
N CYS A 85 11.82 8.10 11.92
CA CYS A 85 13.02 7.46 11.39
C CYS A 85 14.07 8.47 10.89
N ALA A 86 13.66 9.64 10.39
CA ALA A 86 14.55 10.60 9.73
C ALA A 86 15.87 10.89 10.47
N PRO A 87 15.92 11.12 11.80
CA PRO A 87 17.17 11.46 12.50
C PRO A 87 18.24 10.36 12.48
N TYR A 88 17.85 9.13 12.14
CA TYR A 88 18.69 7.93 12.25
C TYR A 88 18.92 7.25 10.90
N LEU A 89 18.31 7.77 9.83
CA LEU A 89 18.48 7.23 8.49
C LEU A 89 19.74 7.78 7.82
N GLY A 90 20.31 6.95 6.95
CA GLY A 90 21.58 7.20 6.28
C GLY A 90 21.72 6.38 4.99
N PRO A 91 22.79 6.59 4.20
CA PRO A 91 22.97 5.96 2.89
C PRO A 91 23.00 4.42 2.88
N GLU A 92 23.29 3.80 4.01
CA GLU A 92 23.24 2.35 4.21
C GLU A 92 21.80 1.82 4.20
N HIS A 93 20.83 2.66 4.58
CA HIS A 93 19.45 2.24 4.78
C HIS A 93 18.67 2.13 3.47
N THR A 94 17.85 1.09 3.38
CA THR A 94 16.83 0.90 2.35
C THR A 94 15.47 0.76 3.02
N VAL A 95 14.58 1.72 2.77
CA VAL A 95 13.21 1.73 3.30
C VAL A 95 12.25 1.25 2.22
N VAL A 96 11.41 0.27 2.54
CA VAL A 96 10.41 -0.30 1.63
C VAL A 96 9.02 -0.17 2.25
N LEU A 97 8.15 0.62 1.63
CA LEU A 97 6.75 0.77 2.04
C LEU A 97 5.90 -0.37 1.47
N MET A 98 5.12 -1.05 2.30
CA MET A 98 4.37 -2.26 1.90
C MET A 98 2.92 -2.26 2.38
N PRO A 99 1.97 -1.70 1.61
CA PRO A 99 2.12 -1.01 0.31
C PRO A 99 2.58 0.46 0.46
N GLY A 100 3.01 1.10 -0.64
CA GLY A 100 3.42 2.52 -0.59
C GLY A 100 2.35 3.54 -0.97
N THR A 101 1.61 3.28 -2.05
CA THR A 101 0.59 4.20 -2.57
C THR A 101 1.14 5.64 -2.75
N LEU A 102 2.27 5.80 -3.44
CA LEU A 102 3.05 7.04 -3.59
C LEU A 102 3.70 7.58 -2.29
N GLY A 103 3.71 6.79 -1.22
CA GLY A 103 4.36 7.16 0.04
C GLY A 103 5.87 7.35 -0.09
N THR A 104 6.50 6.73 -1.09
CA THR A 104 7.93 6.89 -1.36
C THR A 104 8.29 8.34 -1.67
N LEU A 105 7.44 9.05 -2.43
CA LEU A 105 7.64 10.45 -2.78
C LEU A 105 7.42 11.38 -1.57
N GLU A 106 6.42 11.07 -0.73
CA GLU A 106 6.21 11.77 0.54
C GLU A 106 7.42 11.58 1.49
N TRP A 107 7.92 10.35 1.62
CA TRP A 107 9.13 10.07 2.41
C TRP A 107 10.34 10.83 1.88
N ALA A 108 10.56 10.85 0.56
CA ALA A 108 11.67 11.60 -0.03
C ALA A 108 11.57 13.10 0.32
N THR A 109 10.38 13.66 0.22
CA THR A 109 10.11 15.07 0.54
C THR A 109 10.43 15.36 2.01
N LEU A 110 9.91 14.53 2.93
CA LEU A 110 10.12 14.68 4.37
C LEU A 110 11.60 14.51 4.75
N LEU A 111 12.29 13.52 4.18
CA LEU A 111 13.73 13.31 4.44
C LEU A 111 14.56 14.49 3.95
N ARG A 112 14.26 15.02 2.76
CA ARG A 112 14.92 16.24 2.26
C ARG A 112 14.71 17.42 3.19
N GLU A 113 13.49 17.63 3.68
CA GLU A 113 13.17 18.70 4.64
C GLU A 113 13.94 18.56 5.97
N GLN A 114 14.29 17.33 6.37
CA GLN A 114 15.12 17.03 7.53
C GLN A 114 16.63 17.04 7.22
N GLY A 115 17.04 17.33 5.98
CA GLY A 115 18.45 17.33 5.56
C GLY A 115 19.06 15.92 5.44
N VAL A 116 18.23 14.89 5.31
CA VAL A 116 18.64 13.49 5.16
C VAL A 116 18.71 13.14 3.67
N ALA A 117 19.83 12.56 3.24
CA ALA A 117 20.09 12.20 1.85
C ALA A 117 20.73 10.81 1.72
N GLY A 118 20.69 10.25 0.51
CA GLY A 118 21.34 8.97 0.18
C GLY A 118 20.56 7.72 0.59
N VAL A 119 19.45 7.85 1.32
CA VAL A 119 18.57 6.74 1.67
C VAL A 119 17.89 6.21 0.41
N THR A 120 17.93 4.89 0.20
CA THR A 120 17.15 4.26 -0.87
C THR A 120 15.71 4.07 -0.38
N LEU A 121 14.75 4.61 -1.12
CA LEU A 121 13.33 4.43 -0.83
C LEU A 121 12.71 3.54 -1.89
N ALA A 122 11.78 2.68 -1.49
CA ALA A 122 11.00 1.87 -2.41
C ALA A 122 9.60 1.64 -1.87
N GLU A 123 8.72 1.23 -2.77
CA GLU A 123 7.39 0.77 -2.40
C GLU A 123 6.94 -0.41 -3.24
N VAL A 124 5.98 -1.14 -2.69
CA VAL A 124 5.24 -2.16 -3.42
C VAL A 124 3.79 -1.75 -3.65
N ASP A 125 3.21 -2.27 -4.73
CA ASP A 125 1.85 -1.93 -5.20
C ASP A 125 0.72 -2.56 -4.36
N THR A 126 1.03 -3.57 -3.56
CA THR A 126 0.09 -4.24 -2.66
C THR A 126 0.80 -4.85 -1.46
N ALA A 127 0.03 -5.34 -0.47
CA ALA A 127 0.58 -6.10 0.64
C ALA A 127 1.02 -7.50 0.17
N PRO A 128 2.09 -8.10 0.74
CA PRO A 128 2.59 -9.41 0.29
C PRO A 128 1.64 -10.58 0.60
N TYR A 129 0.69 -10.39 1.53
CA TYR A 129 -0.20 -11.44 2.01
C TYR A 129 -1.65 -10.98 2.15
N VAL A 130 -2.57 -11.89 1.83
CA VAL A 130 -3.96 -11.83 2.29
C VAL A 130 -3.99 -12.42 3.69
N CYS A 131 -4.01 -11.56 4.71
CA CYS A 131 -3.83 -11.98 6.10
C CYS A 131 -4.61 -11.11 7.09
N ARG A 132 -4.80 -11.63 8.30
CA ARG A 132 -5.24 -10.85 9.47
C ARG A 132 -4.58 -11.34 10.74
N LYS A 133 -4.48 -10.43 11.71
CA LYS A 133 -4.29 -10.77 13.10
C LYS A 133 -5.62 -11.35 13.63
N THR A 134 -5.65 -12.64 13.92
CA THR A 134 -6.87 -13.39 14.28
C THR A 134 -7.00 -13.63 15.78
N ALA A 135 -5.92 -13.43 16.55
CA ALA A 135 -5.93 -13.35 18.01
C ALA A 135 -4.84 -12.38 18.49
N PRO A 136 -4.78 -12.01 19.79
CA PRO A 136 -3.78 -11.06 20.30
C PRO A 136 -2.33 -11.37 19.91
N ASP A 137 -1.94 -12.64 19.89
CA ASP A 137 -0.60 -13.14 19.56
C ASP A 137 -0.57 -13.97 18.26
N THR A 138 -1.68 -14.03 17.52
CA THR A 138 -1.85 -14.95 16.38
C THR A 138 -2.17 -14.19 15.10
N ALA A 139 -1.47 -14.55 14.02
CA ALA A 139 -1.74 -14.07 12.66
C ALA A 139 -2.11 -15.24 11.74
N THR A 140 -2.97 -14.98 10.77
CA THR A 140 -3.39 -15.95 9.76
C THR A 140 -3.08 -15.44 8.35
N ILE A 141 -2.40 -16.25 7.54
CA ILE A 141 -2.15 -15.99 6.10
C ILE A 141 -3.03 -16.95 5.29
N TRP A 142 -4.03 -16.41 4.60
CA TRP A 142 -4.90 -17.19 3.72
C TRP A 142 -4.38 -17.29 2.29
N GLY A 143 -3.56 -16.33 1.86
CA GLY A 143 -3.01 -16.29 0.51
C GLY A 143 -1.77 -15.42 0.41
N THR A 144 -0.94 -15.74 -0.56
CA THR A 144 0.31 -15.02 -0.88
C THR A 144 0.17 -14.36 -2.24
N VAL A 145 0.64 -13.12 -2.34
CA VAL A 145 0.74 -12.42 -3.62
C VAL A 145 1.98 -12.94 -4.36
N THR A 146 1.77 -13.56 -5.52
CA THR A 146 2.83 -14.23 -6.31
C THR A 146 3.56 -13.30 -7.27
N GLY A 147 3.04 -12.09 -7.51
CA GLY A 147 3.62 -11.06 -8.38
C GLY A 147 3.53 -9.70 -7.70
N LEU A 148 4.37 -9.48 -6.69
CA LEU A 148 4.42 -8.22 -5.96
C LEU A 148 5.15 -7.17 -6.81
N GLY A 149 4.48 -6.10 -7.21
CA GLY A 149 5.12 -5.05 -8.01
C GLY A 149 5.93 -4.12 -7.12
N LEU A 150 7.12 -3.70 -7.56
CA LEU A 150 8.08 -2.88 -6.80
C LEU A 150 8.57 -1.72 -7.65
N GLY A 151 8.62 -0.52 -7.09
CA GLY A 151 9.33 0.63 -7.67
C GLY A 151 10.18 1.32 -6.62
N ALA A 152 11.37 1.79 -7.00
CA ALA A 152 12.27 2.52 -6.12
C ALA A 152 12.45 3.99 -6.53
N LEU A 153 12.99 4.77 -5.59
CA LEU A 153 13.47 6.12 -5.72
C LEU A 153 14.83 6.20 -4.99
N PRO A 154 15.94 6.42 -5.72
CA PRO A 154 16.04 6.55 -7.18
C PRO A 154 15.67 5.27 -7.94
N ALA A 155 15.12 5.42 -9.15
CA ALA A 155 14.72 4.28 -9.99
C ALA A 155 15.90 3.36 -10.35
N THR A 156 17.11 3.91 -10.42
CA THR A 156 18.36 3.15 -10.63
C THR A 156 18.59 2.06 -9.59
N GLU A 157 18.00 2.17 -8.40
CA GLU A 157 18.16 1.23 -7.30
C GLU A 157 17.10 0.11 -7.32
N THR A 158 16.11 0.18 -8.21
CA THR A 158 14.97 -0.76 -8.24
C THR A 158 15.43 -2.22 -8.30
N GLU A 159 16.40 -2.53 -9.16
CA GLU A 159 16.88 -3.90 -9.32
C GLU A 159 17.64 -4.39 -8.09
N ARG A 160 18.47 -3.55 -7.47
CA ARG A 160 19.15 -3.89 -6.22
C ARG A 160 18.14 -4.16 -5.10
N VAL A 161 17.10 -3.33 -4.96
CA VAL A 161 16.04 -3.56 -3.97
C VAL A 161 15.27 -4.85 -4.27
N ARG A 162 14.94 -5.10 -5.54
CA ARG A 162 14.29 -6.35 -5.99
C ARG A 162 15.08 -7.59 -5.59
N GLU A 163 16.38 -7.61 -5.85
CA GLU A 163 17.26 -8.72 -5.49
C GLU A 163 17.33 -8.92 -3.97
N ARG A 164 17.43 -7.83 -3.20
CA ARG A 164 17.42 -7.89 -1.73
C ARG A 164 16.11 -8.44 -1.17
N LEU A 165 14.97 -8.13 -1.79
CA LEU A 165 13.66 -8.58 -1.32
C LEU A 165 13.25 -9.97 -1.82
N SER A 166 13.86 -10.45 -2.90
CA SER A 166 13.50 -11.74 -3.53
C SER A 166 13.57 -12.95 -2.59
N PRO A 167 14.52 -13.06 -1.64
CA PRO A 167 14.53 -14.14 -0.65
C PRO A 167 13.32 -14.13 0.32
N PHE A 168 12.71 -12.95 0.55
CA PHE A 168 11.57 -12.78 1.46
C PHE A 168 10.24 -12.95 0.71
N PHE A 169 10.17 -12.37 -0.49
CA PHE A 169 8.98 -12.32 -1.34
C PHE A 169 9.38 -12.73 -2.76
N PRO A 170 9.32 -14.03 -3.10
CA PRO A 170 9.68 -14.49 -4.44
C PRO A 170 8.68 -13.98 -5.49
N GLY A 171 9.17 -13.71 -6.70
CA GLY A 171 8.31 -13.30 -7.83
C GLY A 171 8.06 -11.79 -7.95
N ILE A 172 8.81 -10.95 -7.23
CA ILE A 172 8.72 -9.49 -7.37
C ILE A 172 8.95 -9.05 -8.82
N GLN A 173 8.07 -8.17 -9.31
CA GLN A 173 8.15 -7.54 -10.62
C GLN A 173 8.51 -6.07 -10.47
N ALA A 174 9.46 -5.59 -11.27
CA ALA A 174 9.88 -4.20 -11.22
C ALA A 174 8.98 -3.31 -12.08
N TYR A 175 8.51 -2.20 -11.51
CA TYR A 175 8.02 -1.05 -12.26
C TYR A 175 9.19 -0.12 -12.62
N PRO A 176 9.04 0.72 -13.65
CA PRO A 176 10.10 1.66 -14.04
C PRO A 176 10.47 2.66 -12.95
N THR A 177 9.51 3.11 -12.14
CA THR A 177 9.72 4.11 -11.08
C THR A 177 8.77 3.86 -9.91
N ALA A 178 9.05 4.47 -8.76
CA ALA A 178 8.11 4.51 -7.63
C ALA A 178 6.75 5.15 -8.02
N MET A 179 6.71 6.12 -8.92
CA MET A 179 5.45 6.72 -9.42
C MET A 179 4.59 5.68 -10.16
N ALA A 180 5.19 4.89 -11.06
CA ALA A 180 4.49 3.83 -11.75
C ALA A 180 3.97 2.76 -10.77
N CYS A 181 4.76 2.44 -9.74
CA CYS A 181 4.34 1.51 -8.69
C CYS A 181 3.15 2.03 -7.87
N GLY A 182 3.19 3.27 -7.38
CA GLY A 182 2.10 3.85 -6.59
C GLY A 182 0.80 4.02 -7.38
N LEU A 183 0.88 4.28 -8.69
CA LEU A 183 -0.27 4.28 -9.60
C LEU A 183 -0.78 2.88 -9.97
N SER A 184 -0.06 1.82 -9.59
CA SER A 184 -0.45 0.43 -9.86
C SER A 184 -1.16 -0.23 -8.69
N ALA A 185 -1.36 0.47 -7.58
CA ALA A 185 -2.17 -0.04 -6.48
C ALA A 185 -3.62 -0.29 -6.93
N MET A 186 -4.15 -1.49 -6.64
CA MET A 186 -5.51 -1.87 -7.09
C MET A 186 -6.60 -1.49 -6.09
N ASN A 187 -6.25 -1.31 -4.81
CA ASN A 187 -7.22 -1.01 -3.76
C ASN A 187 -7.98 0.30 -4.02
N PRO A 188 -7.34 1.43 -4.37
CA PRO A 188 -8.07 2.67 -4.64
C PRO A 188 -8.94 2.63 -5.88
N VAL A 189 -8.66 1.73 -6.82
CA VAL A 189 -9.53 1.51 -7.99
C VAL A 189 -10.84 0.85 -7.56
N VAL A 190 -10.75 -0.18 -6.71
CA VAL A 190 -11.87 -1.08 -6.40
C VAL A 190 -12.69 -0.60 -5.20
N HIS A 191 -12.03 -0.29 -4.09
CA HIS A 191 -12.73 -0.13 -2.81
C HIS A 191 -13.61 1.12 -2.76
N PRO A 192 -13.16 2.33 -3.14
CA PRO A 192 -13.99 3.52 -3.05
C PRO A 192 -15.31 3.41 -3.83
N ALA A 193 -15.23 3.07 -5.13
CA ALA A 193 -16.41 2.88 -5.95
C ALA A 193 -17.30 1.75 -5.44
N GLY A 194 -16.70 0.61 -5.07
CA GLY A 194 -17.46 -0.55 -4.57
C GLY A 194 -18.19 -0.26 -3.25
N VAL A 195 -17.52 0.41 -2.29
CA VAL A 195 -18.10 0.76 -0.99
C VAL A 195 -19.17 1.83 -1.15
N LEU A 196 -18.89 2.92 -1.86
CA LEU A 196 -19.84 4.04 -1.99
C LEU A 196 -21.11 3.65 -2.72
N MET A 197 -21.03 2.74 -3.70
CA MET A 197 -22.21 2.20 -4.37
C MET A 197 -22.99 1.19 -3.52
N ASN A 198 -22.44 0.79 -2.36
CA ASN A 198 -23.06 -0.10 -1.38
C ASN A 198 -23.30 0.56 -0.01
N THR A 199 -23.12 1.89 0.13
CA THR A 199 -23.19 2.62 1.42
C THR A 199 -24.39 2.23 2.26
N GLY A 200 -25.61 2.39 1.72
CA GLY A 200 -26.83 2.07 2.47
C GLY A 200 -26.96 0.59 2.85
N ARG A 201 -26.40 -0.32 2.05
CA ARG A 201 -26.38 -1.77 2.37
C ARG A 201 -25.39 -2.07 3.49
N ILE A 202 -24.21 -1.46 3.46
CA ILE A 202 -23.18 -1.60 4.49
C ILE A 202 -23.74 -1.13 5.84
N GLU A 203 -24.35 0.05 5.89
CA GLU A 203 -24.94 0.58 7.11
C GLU A 203 -26.11 -0.27 7.62
N TYR A 204 -27.00 -0.71 6.72
CA TYR A 204 -28.16 -1.52 7.09
C TYR A 204 -27.79 -2.90 7.60
N SER A 205 -26.84 -3.57 6.94
CA SER A 205 -26.46 -4.97 7.23
C SER A 205 -25.27 -5.09 8.17
N HIS A 206 -24.62 -4.00 8.54
CA HIS A 206 -23.34 -4.01 9.26
C HIS A 206 -22.29 -4.90 8.57
N GLY A 207 -22.23 -4.82 7.24
CA GLY A 207 -21.30 -5.61 6.42
C GLY A 207 -21.64 -7.10 6.29
N GLU A 208 -22.82 -7.55 6.74
CA GLU A 208 -23.26 -8.94 6.66
C GLU A 208 -23.75 -9.33 5.26
N PHE A 209 -22.89 -9.13 4.27
CA PHE A 209 -22.99 -9.63 2.90
C PHE A 209 -21.59 -9.79 2.31
N TYR A 210 -21.45 -10.67 1.33
CA TYR A 210 -20.19 -10.87 0.61
C TYR A 210 -19.96 -9.69 -0.34
N PHE A 211 -18.92 -8.91 -0.10
CA PHE A 211 -18.69 -7.65 -0.80
C PHE A 211 -18.53 -7.85 -2.31
N TYR A 212 -17.66 -8.79 -2.69
CA TYR A 212 -17.32 -9.03 -4.09
C TYR A 212 -18.41 -9.81 -4.83
N GLU A 213 -19.00 -10.82 -4.19
CA GLU A 213 -20.08 -11.64 -4.76
C GLU A 213 -21.39 -10.86 -4.92
N GLU A 214 -21.80 -10.12 -3.88
CA GLU A 214 -23.12 -9.51 -3.83
C GLU A 214 -23.09 -7.98 -4.01
N GLY A 215 -21.98 -7.33 -3.67
CA GLY A 215 -21.83 -5.87 -3.75
C GLY A 215 -21.21 -5.38 -5.07
N VAL A 216 -20.28 -6.13 -5.65
CA VAL A 216 -19.66 -5.81 -6.95
C VAL A 216 -20.50 -6.42 -8.07
N SER A 217 -21.69 -5.86 -8.28
CA SER A 217 -22.56 -6.19 -9.41
C SER A 217 -21.99 -5.68 -10.75
N PRO A 218 -22.51 -6.09 -11.93
CA PRO A 218 -21.97 -5.67 -13.22
C PRO A 218 -21.89 -4.15 -13.43
N SER A 219 -22.85 -3.37 -12.92
CA SER A 219 -22.80 -1.91 -13.02
C SER A 219 -21.77 -1.30 -12.06
N VAL A 220 -21.56 -1.89 -10.88
CA VAL A 220 -20.50 -1.46 -9.95
C VAL A 220 -19.13 -1.76 -10.55
N ALA A 221 -18.95 -2.93 -11.17
CA ALA A 221 -17.73 -3.28 -11.90
C ALA A 221 -17.44 -2.29 -13.05
N LYS A 222 -18.46 -1.82 -13.78
CA LYS A 222 -18.30 -0.76 -14.79
C LYS A 222 -17.80 0.55 -14.20
N THR A 223 -18.33 0.97 -13.05
CA THR A 223 -17.85 2.18 -12.35
C THR A 223 -16.39 2.01 -11.93
N ILE A 224 -16.03 0.85 -11.37
CA ILE A 224 -14.64 0.54 -10.99
C ILE A 224 -13.71 0.61 -12.22
N MET A 225 -14.11 0.03 -13.36
CA MET A 225 -13.32 0.10 -14.59
C MET A 225 -13.23 1.51 -15.19
N ALA A 226 -14.21 2.39 -14.92
CA ALA A 226 -14.12 3.79 -15.31
C ALA A 226 -13.10 4.56 -14.44
N VAL A 227 -13.02 4.27 -13.13
CA VAL A 227 -11.93 4.76 -12.28
C VAL A 227 -10.57 4.26 -12.78
N ASP A 228 -10.50 2.98 -13.16
CA ASP A 228 -9.28 2.40 -13.74
C ASP A 228 -8.86 3.10 -15.05
N ALA A 229 -9.83 3.50 -15.88
CA ALA A 229 -9.55 4.22 -17.12
C ALA A 229 -8.93 5.61 -16.85
N GLU A 230 -9.43 6.34 -15.85
CA GLU A 230 -8.84 7.62 -15.42
C GLU A 230 -7.41 7.42 -14.86
N ARG A 231 -7.21 6.40 -14.00
CA ARG A 231 -5.89 6.03 -13.47
C ARG A 231 -4.88 5.76 -14.60
N ARG A 232 -5.28 4.97 -15.60
CA ARG A 232 -4.42 4.65 -16.75
C ARG A 232 -4.20 5.85 -17.67
N ALA A 233 -5.17 6.76 -17.80
CA ALA A 233 -4.99 8.00 -18.54
C ALA A 233 -3.93 8.91 -17.88
N ILE A 234 -3.97 9.02 -16.55
CA ILE A 234 -2.95 9.72 -15.75
C ILE A 234 -1.59 9.07 -15.97
N ALA A 235 -1.50 7.76 -15.80
CA ALA A 235 -0.24 7.03 -15.99
C ALA A 235 0.33 7.20 -17.41
N LYS A 236 -0.53 7.19 -18.44
CA LYS A 236 -0.13 7.41 -19.83
C LYS A 236 0.42 8.81 -20.07
N ALA A 237 -0.15 9.84 -19.45
CA ALA A 237 0.38 11.21 -19.53
C ALA A 237 1.78 11.33 -18.90
N LEU A 238 2.09 10.48 -17.92
CA LEU A 238 3.41 10.35 -17.30
C LEU A 238 4.36 9.41 -18.05
N GLY A 239 3.92 8.81 -19.17
CA GLY A 239 4.74 7.91 -19.98
C GLY A 239 4.71 6.44 -19.58
N TYR A 240 3.78 6.02 -18.72
CA TYR A 240 3.62 4.64 -18.27
C TYR A 240 2.46 3.93 -18.98
N ASP A 241 2.63 2.63 -19.26
CA ASP A 241 1.56 1.76 -19.75
C ASP A 241 1.18 0.75 -18.65
N LEU A 242 0.14 1.10 -17.88
CA LEU A 242 -0.29 0.28 -16.75
C LEU A 242 -1.34 -0.75 -17.19
N VAL A 243 -1.23 -1.95 -16.62
CA VAL A 243 -2.19 -3.04 -16.83
C VAL A 243 -3.57 -2.62 -16.32
N ALA A 244 -4.61 -2.96 -17.09
CA ALA A 244 -6.00 -2.76 -16.70
C ALA A 244 -6.36 -3.59 -15.46
N ALA A 245 -7.29 -3.11 -14.62
CA ALA A 245 -7.61 -3.78 -13.37
C ALA A 245 -8.13 -5.21 -13.56
N ASP A 246 -8.97 -5.47 -14.56
CA ASP A 246 -9.46 -6.82 -14.88
C ASP A 246 -8.33 -7.80 -15.24
N GLU A 247 -7.39 -7.35 -16.06
CA GLU A 247 -6.21 -8.13 -16.41
C GLU A 247 -5.25 -8.30 -15.23
N ALA A 248 -5.07 -7.28 -14.38
CA ALA A 248 -4.26 -7.37 -13.17
C ALA A 248 -4.82 -8.43 -12.20
N PHE A 249 -6.14 -8.45 -11.98
CA PHE A 249 -6.80 -9.46 -11.14
C PHE A 249 -6.63 -10.88 -11.70
N TYR A 250 -6.73 -11.04 -13.03
CA TYR A 250 -6.46 -12.32 -13.69
C TYR A 250 -4.99 -12.77 -13.49
N ARG A 251 -4.03 -11.87 -13.76
CA ARG A 251 -2.59 -12.17 -13.63
C ARG A 251 -2.18 -12.50 -12.19
N ALA A 252 -2.82 -11.87 -11.21
CA ALA A 252 -2.62 -12.16 -9.79
C ALA A 252 -3.31 -13.46 -9.31
N GLY A 253 -4.01 -14.17 -10.20
CA GLY A 253 -4.62 -15.47 -9.90
C GLY A 253 -5.91 -15.39 -9.08
N PHE A 254 -6.54 -14.21 -8.98
CA PHE A 254 -7.81 -14.09 -8.27
C PHE A 254 -8.92 -14.85 -8.99
N GLY A 255 -9.07 -14.74 -10.31
CA GLY A 255 -10.14 -15.40 -11.05
C GLY A 255 -9.86 -15.55 -12.55
N PRO A 256 -10.87 -15.93 -13.36
CA PRO A 256 -10.69 -16.21 -14.78
C PRO A 256 -10.38 -14.95 -15.59
N LYS A 257 -9.77 -15.15 -16.76
CA LYS A 257 -9.62 -14.08 -17.74
C LYS A 257 -11.00 -13.66 -18.27
N GLY A 258 -11.29 -12.37 -18.23
CA GLY A 258 -12.57 -11.81 -18.66
C GLY A 258 -12.66 -10.34 -18.29
N ASP A 259 -13.89 -9.83 -18.24
CA ASP A 259 -14.13 -8.52 -17.63
C ASP A 259 -13.92 -8.57 -16.11
N LEU A 260 -13.87 -7.39 -15.48
CA LEU A 260 -13.62 -7.27 -14.04
C LEU A 260 -14.66 -8.04 -13.21
N TRP A 261 -15.93 -8.02 -13.61
CA TRP A 261 -16.97 -8.71 -12.88
C TRP A 261 -16.73 -10.22 -12.87
N ALA A 262 -16.41 -10.81 -14.02
CA ALA A 262 -16.09 -12.23 -14.16
C ALA A 262 -14.81 -12.61 -13.41
N ALA A 263 -13.77 -11.77 -13.46
CA ALA A 263 -12.52 -11.99 -12.73
C ALA A 263 -12.75 -11.99 -11.21
N ILE A 264 -13.54 -11.04 -10.70
CA ILE A 264 -13.85 -10.94 -9.26
C ILE A 264 -14.79 -12.07 -8.81
N ASN A 265 -15.92 -12.27 -9.49
CA ASN A 265 -16.96 -13.22 -9.07
C ASN A 265 -16.56 -14.68 -9.35
N GLY A 266 -15.62 -14.90 -10.28
CA GLY A 266 -14.98 -16.21 -10.47
C GLY A 266 -13.93 -16.54 -9.40
N SER A 267 -13.61 -15.61 -8.50
CA SER A 267 -12.61 -15.79 -7.44
C SER A 267 -13.23 -16.34 -6.16
N ARG A 268 -13.03 -17.62 -5.85
CA ARG A 268 -13.45 -18.19 -4.56
C ARG A 268 -12.85 -17.44 -3.36
N MET A 269 -11.65 -16.89 -3.49
CA MET A 269 -11.00 -16.15 -2.41
C MET A 269 -11.70 -14.82 -2.15
N LEU A 270 -12.04 -14.06 -3.20
CA LEU A 270 -12.69 -12.76 -3.04
C LEU A 270 -14.16 -12.90 -2.65
N THR A 271 -14.88 -13.85 -3.25
CA THR A 271 -16.34 -14.02 -3.01
C THR A 271 -16.69 -14.52 -1.62
N GLN A 272 -15.70 -14.92 -0.82
CA GLN A 272 -15.85 -15.25 0.60
C GLN A 272 -15.63 -14.06 1.54
N LEU A 273 -15.18 -12.90 1.03
CA LEU A 273 -14.90 -11.72 1.85
C LEU A 273 -16.18 -10.91 2.09
N LYS A 274 -16.50 -10.72 3.36
CA LYS A 274 -17.59 -9.82 3.78
C LYS A 274 -17.21 -8.36 3.55
N ALA A 275 -18.24 -7.55 3.34
CA ALA A 275 -18.13 -6.09 3.33
C ALA A 275 -17.63 -5.56 4.69
N PRO A 276 -17.07 -4.34 4.73
CA PRO A 276 -16.67 -3.75 6.00
C PRO A 276 -17.91 -3.57 6.88
N GLY A 277 -17.75 -3.77 8.19
CA GLY A 277 -18.86 -3.65 9.13
C GLY A 277 -19.38 -2.23 9.33
N SER A 278 -18.60 -1.23 8.90
CA SER A 278 -18.91 0.18 8.93
C SER A 278 -18.20 0.90 7.78
N LEU A 279 -18.62 2.13 7.50
CA LEU A 279 -17.99 2.98 6.48
C LEU A 279 -16.64 3.53 6.95
N GLU A 280 -16.44 3.64 8.27
CA GLU A 280 -15.15 3.91 8.94
C GLU A 280 -14.16 2.75 8.78
N SER A 281 -13.82 2.48 7.53
CA SER A 281 -12.91 1.43 7.09
C SER A 281 -11.77 2.08 6.33
N ARG A 282 -10.59 1.46 6.40
CA ARG A 282 -9.43 1.83 5.57
C ARG A 282 -9.75 1.84 4.07
N TRP A 283 -10.74 1.07 3.65
CA TRP A 283 -11.26 1.09 2.28
C TRP A 283 -11.76 2.46 1.80
N LEU A 284 -12.07 3.37 2.73
CA LEU A 284 -12.34 4.77 2.46
C LEU A 284 -11.30 5.69 3.11
N THR A 285 -10.98 5.48 4.38
CA THR A 285 -10.07 6.39 5.12
C THR A 285 -8.62 6.37 4.63
N GLU A 286 -8.23 5.34 3.86
CA GLU A 286 -6.91 5.23 3.23
C GLU A 286 -7.02 5.47 1.71
N ASP A 287 -7.90 4.72 1.04
CA ASP A 287 -7.98 4.68 -0.43
C ASP A 287 -8.54 5.97 -1.08
N ILE A 288 -9.28 6.79 -0.33
CA ILE A 288 -9.72 8.13 -0.80
C ILE A 288 -8.55 9.14 -0.74
N PRO A 289 -8.00 9.47 0.45
CA PRO A 289 -7.00 10.53 0.56
C PRO A 289 -5.63 10.18 -0.05
N TYR A 290 -5.21 8.91 0.05
CA TYR A 290 -3.88 8.48 -0.43
C TYR A 290 -3.93 7.83 -1.81
N GLY A 291 -5.11 7.47 -2.30
CA GLY A 291 -5.35 6.91 -3.62
C GLY A 291 -6.01 7.93 -4.55
N LEU A 292 -7.35 7.97 -4.57
CA LEU A 292 -8.10 8.75 -5.57
C LEU A 292 -7.78 10.24 -5.56
N SER A 293 -7.71 10.88 -4.39
CA SER A 293 -7.38 12.30 -4.28
C SER A 293 -5.96 12.58 -4.77
N ALA A 294 -4.99 11.80 -4.30
CA ALA A 294 -3.59 11.95 -4.68
C ALA A 294 -3.38 11.74 -6.19
N TRP A 295 -4.02 10.72 -6.77
CA TRP A 295 -3.95 10.47 -8.21
C TRP A 295 -4.63 11.55 -9.03
N HIS A 296 -5.77 12.05 -8.59
CA HIS A 296 -6.45 13.18 -9.23
C HIS A 296 -5.53 14.41 -9.27
N ASP A 297 -4.88 14.76 -8.16
CA ASP A 297 -3.98 15.92 -8.11
C ASP A 297 -2.76 15.76 -9.01
N VAL A 298 -2.18 14.55 -9.06
CA VAL A 298 -1.12 14.22 -10.02
C VAL A 298 -1.64 14.40 -11.46
N GLY A 299 -2.80 13.83 -11.79
CA GLY A 299 -3.43 13.96 -13.11
C GLY A 299 -3.66 15.41 -13.53
N ALA A 300 -4.22 16.21 -12.63
CA ALA A 300 -4.52 17.61 -12.87
C ALA A 300 -3.26 18.44 -13.18
N GLN A 301 -2.15 18.19 -12.47
CA GLN A 301 -0.87 18.85 -12.75
C GLN A 301 -0.37 18.60 -14.19
N TYR A 302 -0.66 17.42 -14.74
CA TYR A 302 -0.24 17.03 -16.09
C TYR A 302 -1.37 17.11 -17.13
N GLY A 303 -2.44 17.86 -16.83
CA GLY A 303 -3.51 18.18 -17.77
C GLY A 303 -4.46 17.00 -18.09
N VAL A 304 -4.58 16.03 -17.19
CA VAL A 304 -5.52 14.91 -17.31
C VAL A 304 -6.70 15.12 -16.38
N ASP A 305 -7.90 15.24 -16.96
CA ASP A 305 -9.14 15.27 -16.20
C ASP A 305 -9.50 13.89 -15.65
N ALA A 306 -9.90 13.82 -14.37
CA ALA A 306 -10.40 12.61 -13.72
C ALA A 306 -11.73 12.88 -12.98
N PRO A 307 -12.82 13.21 -13.70
CA PRO A 307 -14.07 13.65 -13.12
C PRO A 307 -14.76 12.59 -12.24
N LEU A 308 -14.61 11.30 -12.54
CA LEU A 308 -15.19 10.24 -11.72
C LEU A 308 -14.44 10.08 -10.39
N MET A 309 -13.10 10.08 -10.40
CA MET A 309 -12.30 10.13 -9.17
C MET A 309 -12.71 11.32 -8.32
N ARG A 310 -12.79 12.52 -8.91
CA ARG A 310 -13.24 13.73 -8.22
C ARG A 310 -14.61 13.56 -7.57
N GLY A 311 -15.58 13.05 -8.33
CA GLY A 311 -16.95 12.82 -7.82
C GLY A 311 -16.99 11.80 -6.67
N LEU A 312 -16.19 10.73 -6.74
CA LEU A 312 -16.09 9.74 -5.67
C LEU A 312 -15.46 10.31 -4.40
N VAL A 313 -14.43 11.15 -4.53
CA VAL A 313 -13.80 11.85 -3.38
C VAL A 313 -14.80 12.82 -2.74
N ASP A 314 -15.54 13.59 -3.55
CA ASP A 314 -16.56 14.53 -3.05
C ASP A 314 -17.67 13.78 -2.28
N ILE A 315 -18.17 12.67 -2.83
CA ILE A 315 -19.19 11.84 -2.17
C ILE A 315 -18.62 11.19 -0.90
N ALA A 316 -17.43 10.60 -0.96
CA ALA A 316 -16.79 10.00 0.20
C ALA A 316 -16.61 11.00 1.34
N SER A 317 -16.22 12.24 1.02
CA SER A 317 -16.02 13.29 2.00
C SER A 317 -17.32 13.59 2.77
N VAL A 318 -18.46 13.65 2.05
CA VAL A 318 -19.78 13.80 2.67
C VAL A 318 -20.17 12.58 3.51
N VAL A 319 -19.99 11.38 2.95
CA VAL A 319 -20.37 10.12 3.61
C VAL A 319 -19.58 9.88 4.90
N MET A 320 -18.29 10.21 4.89
CA MET A 320 -17.37 9.94 5.98
C MET A 320 -17.20 11.10 6.96
N GLY A 321 -17.68 12.29 6.61
CA GLY A 321 -17.55 13.48 7.45
C GLY A 321 -16.12 14.00 7.59
N PHE A 322 -15.23 13.70 6.64
CA PHE A 322 -13.88 14.28 6.56
C PHE A 322 -13.62 14.85 5.17
N ASP A 323 -12.64 15.73 5.03
CA ASP A 323 -12.27 16.27 3.73
C ASP A 323 -11.24 15.37 3.04
N GLY A 324 -11.69 14.62 2.03
CA GLY A 324 -10.88 13.71 1.24
C GLY A 324 -9.73 14.39 0.49
N TRP A 325 -9.87 15.69 0.20
CA TRP A 325 -8.88 16.47 -0.56
C TRP A 325 -7.69 16.92 0.30
N THR A 326 -7.93 17.20 1.59
CA THR A 326 -6.90 17.75 2.49
C THR A 326 -6.36 16.75 3.51
N SER A 327 -7.00 15.58 3.66
CA SER A 327 -6.60 14.57 4.65
C SER A 327 -5.47 13.64 4.18
N GLY A 328 -5.06 13.76 2.91
CA GLY A 328 -4.12 12.86 2.25
C GLY A 328 -2.88 13.53 1.68
N ARG A 329 -2.50 13.08 0.50
CA ARG A 329 -1.36 13.61 -0.26
C ARG A 329 -1.88 14.42 -1.44
N SER A 330 -1.36 15.64 -1.59
CA SER A 330 -1.40 16.37 -2.86
C SER A 330 -0.02 16.31 -3.53
N VAL A 331 0.11 16.90 -4.73
CA VAL A 331 1.41 17.09 -5.40
C VAL A 331 2.43 17.83 -4.52
N ARG A 332 1.97 18.61 -3.53
CA ARG A 332 2.83 19.29 -2.55
C ARG A 332 3.46 18.31 -1.57
N GLU A 333 2.67 17.45 -0.92
CA GLU A 333 3.19 16.43 0.01
C GLU A 333 4.06 15.40 -0.71
N LEU A 334 3.79 15.15 -1.99
CA LEU A 334 4.63 14.31 -2.86
C LEU A 334 5.93 15.02 -3.29
N GLY A 335 6.06 16.32 -3.05
CA GLY A 335 7.24 17.12 -3.39
C GLY A 335 7.46 17.34 -4.89
N ILE A 336 6.40 17.23 -5.70
CA ILE A 336 6.43 17.36 -7.16
C ILE A 336 5.62 18.56 -7.68
N GLU A 337 5.06 19.39 -6.80
CA GLU A 337 4.29 20.56 -7.16
C GLU A 337 5.07 21.46 -8.15
N GLY A 338 4.46 21.72 -9.31
CA GLY A 338 5.03 22.56 -10.35
C GLY A 338 6.15 21.93 -11.19
N MET A 339 6.54 20.67 -10.93
CA MET A 339 7.52 19.97 -11.75
C MET A 339 6.96 19.63 -13.13
N GLY A 340 7.64 20.04 -14.18
CA GLY A 340 7.39 19.54 -15.53
C GLY A 340 7.73 18.04 -15.66
N LEU A 341 7.33 17.41 -16.75
CA LEU A 341 7.61 15.98 -16.99
C LEU A 341 9.11 15.67 -16.99
N GLU A 342 9.95 16.57 -17.52
CA GLU A 342 11.41 16.39 -17.54
C GLU A 342 11.98 16.39 -16.12
N ASP A 343 11.59 17.38 -15.29
CA ASP A 343 12.03 17.46 -13.89
C ASP A 343 11.53 16.29 -13.05
N LEU A 344 10.26 15.87 -13.25
CA LEU A 344 9.71 14.69 -12.59
C LEU A 344 10.51 13.43 -12.96
N ASN A 345 10.79 13.21 -14.24
CA ASN A 345 11.53 12.04 -14.69
C ASN A 345 12.97 12.05 -14.15
N ALA A 346 13.64 13.20 -14.16
CA ALA A 346 14.97 13.33 -13.56
C ALA A 346 14.92 13.02 -12.05
N PHE A 347 13.96 13.59 -11.32
CA PHE A 347 13.77 13.32 -9.90
C PHE A 347 13.50 11.85 -9.61
N LEU A 348 12.62 11.19 -10.37
CA LEU A 348 12.32 9.77 -10.18
C LEU A 348 13.52 8.87 -10.50
N GLU A 349 14.32 9.23 -11.51
CA GLU A 349 15.48 8.45 -11.93
C GLU A 349 16.61 8.49 -10.90
N VAL A 350 16.98 9.68 -10.41
CA VAL A 350 18.19 9.87 -9.59
C VAL A 350 17.94 10.45 -8.19
N GLY A 351 16.69 10.72 -7.82
CA GLY A 351 16.31 11.31 -6.54
C GLY A 351 16.61 12.82 -6.48
N TYR A 352 16.66 13.37 -5.27
CA TYR A 352 17.10 14.75 -5.08
C TYR A 352 18.62 14.85 -5.25
N SER A 353 19.08 15.78 -6.10
CA SER A 353 20.48 16.14 -6.19
C SER A 353 21.00 16.60 -4.82
N THR A 354 22.11 16.02 -4.37
CA THR A 354 22.86 16.50 -3.21
C THR A 354 23.56 17.80 -3.57
N SER A 355 22.90 18.94 -3.34
CA SER A 355 23.52 20.26 -3.50
C SER A 355 24.30 20.69 -2.28
#